data_AF-W2KPJ0-F1
#
_entry.id   AF-W2KPJ0-F1
#
_cell.length_a   1.000
_cell.length_b   1.000
_cell.length_c   1.000
_cell.angle_alpha   90.00
_cell.angle_beta   90.00
_cell.angle_gamma   90.00
#
_symmetry.space_group_name_H-M   'P 1'
#
loop_
_entity.id
_entity.type
_entity.pdbx_description
1 polymer ?
#
loop_
_entity_poly.entity_id
_entity_poly.type
_entity_poly.pdbx_seq_one_letter_code
_entity_poly.pdbx_strand_id
1 'polypeptide(L)'
;NTIVPAYKVSSLGSEKENFNKWVAHVRVVNEQTIGVLKGRWSSLRELRVQIRKSEDMNRELLWLSACVVLHNMVLLFGDDWPSDDESSDSDSDGEESDSGDEDPYTFRRRIKAKAIARGRAPGGILRSRS
;
A
#
# COMPACT_ATOMS: atom_id res chain seq x y z
N ASN A 1 12.68 5.88 17.73
CA ASN A 1 12.15 7.02 16.95
C ASN A 1 11.87 8.14 17.94
N THR A 2 12.67 9.22 17.98
CA THR A 2 12.49 10.31 18.95
C THR A 2 11.48 11.32 18.39
N ILE A 3 10.30 11.40 18.99
CA ILE A 3 9.24 12.32 18.55
C ILE A 3 9.60 13.73 19.06
N VAL A 4 9.97 14.62 18.14
CA VAL A 4 10.19 16.03 18.45
C VAL A 4 8.83 16.75 18.38
N PRO A 5 8.32 17.30 19.48
CA PRO A 5 7.04 18.01 19.47
C PRO A 5 7.16 19.32 18.68
N ALA A 6 6.10 19.71 17.98
CA ALA A 6 6.07 20.95 17.18
C ALA A 6 6.30 22.20 18.04
N TYR A 7 5.68 22.23 19.23
CA TYR A 7 5.94 23.26 20.23
C TYR A 7 6.75 22.70 21.41
N LYS A 8 7.80 23.45 21.81
CA LYS A 8 8.65 23.12 22.97
C LYS A 8 7.86 23.16 24.28
N VAL A 9 8.20 22.24 25.18
CA VAL A 9 7.58 22.07 26.50
C VAL A 9 7.62 23.38 27.32
N SER A 10 8.68 24.17 27.16
CA SER A 10 8.86 25.48 27.80
C SER A 10 7.87 26.57 27.36
N SER A 11 6.98 26.29 26.40
CA SER A 11 6.03 27.25 25.81
C SER A 11 4.59 26.76 25.81
N LEU A 12 4.29 25.68 26.55
CA LEU A 12 3.01 24.98 26.54
C LEU A 12 1.91 25.77 27.27
N GLY A 13 0.78 25.91 26.58
CA GLY A 13 -0.55 26.14 27.15
C GLY A 13 -1.47 25.03 26.62
N SER A 14 -2.69 24.92 27.17
CA SER A 14 -3.65 23.84 26.84
C SER A 14 -3.87 23.65 25.34
N GLU A 15 -3.95 24.74 24.58
CA GLU A 15 -4.14 24.73 23.12
C GLU A 15 -2.95 24.14 22.36
N LYS A 16 -1.71 24.49 22.75
CA LYS A 16 -0.48 23.98 22.11
C LYS A 16 -0.24 22.51 22.42
N GLU A 17 -0.63 22.06 23.61
CA GLU A 17 -0.56 20.64 23.96
C GLU A 17 -1.55 19.82 23.12
N ASN A 18 -2.78 20.32 22.95
CA ASN A 18 -3.78 19.69 22.09
C ASN A 18 -3.33 19.64 20.63
N PHE A 19 -2.70 20.71 20.13
CA PHE A 19 -2.10 20.71 18.80
C PHE A 19 -0.99 19.66 18.67
N ASN A 20 -0.05 19.60 19.63
CA ASN A 20 1.02 18.61 19.63
C ASN A 20 0.47 17.17 19.64
N LYS A 21 -0.61 16.90 20.41
CA LYS A 21 -1.29 15.59 20.43
C LYS A 21 -1.86 15.22 19.07
N TRP A 22 -2.57 16.15 18.43
CA TRP A 22 -3.14 15.92 17.09
C TRP A 22 -2.07 15.68 16.02
N VAL A 23 -1.00 16.48 16.02
CA VAL A 23 0.11 16.31 15.08
C VAL A 23 0.81 14.97 15.30
N ALA A 24 1.03 14.57 16.56
CA ALA A 24 1.62 13.27 16.87
C ALA A 24 0.75 12.12 16.34
N HIS A 25 -0.57 12.18 16.56
CA HIS A 25 -1.51 11.17 16.06
C HIS A 25 -1.47 11.07 14.53
N VAL A 26 -1.60 12.19 13.81
CA VAL A 26 -1.53 12.21 12.33
C VAL A 26 -0.19 11.67 11.84
N ARG A 27 0.90 11.99 12.53
CA ARG A 27 2.24 11.50 12.20
C ARG A 27 2.32 9.98 12.33
N VAL A 28 1.80 9.39 13.41
CA VAL A 28 1.78 7.93 13.59
C VAL A 28 1.02 7.25 12.45
N VAL A 29 -0.17 7.76 12.11
CA VAL A 29 -0.97 7.22 11.00
C VAL A 29 -0.21 7.33 9.67
N ASN A 30 0.45 8.46 9.41
CA ASN A 30 1.25 8.64 8.20
C ASN A 30 2.46 7.71 8.15
N GLU A 31 3.21 7.57 9.24
CA GLU A 31 4.35 6.66 9.32
C GLU A 31 3.93 5.21 9.11
N GLN A 32 2.84 4.79 9.75
CA GLN A 32 2.27 3.45 9.57
C GLN A 32 1.87 3.21 8.11
N THR A 33 1.16 4.17 7.51
CA THR A 33 0.71 4.06 6.11
C THR A 33 1.89 3.98 5.14
N ILE A 34 2.92 4.80 5.35
CA ILE A 34 4.15 4.78 4.55
C ILE A 34 4.88 3.44 4.71
N GLY A 35 4.93 2.90 5.94
CA GLY A 35 5.50 1.58 6.23
C GLY A 35 4.83 0.50 5.40
N VAL A 36 3.50 0.37 5.53
CA VAL A 36 2.70 -0.62 4.79
C VAL A 36 2.88 -0.49 3.28
N LEU A 37 2.86 0.74 2.75
CA LEU A 37 3.04 0.96 1.31
C LEU A 37 4.45 0.57 0.84
N LYS A 38 5.49 0.88 1.61
CA LYS A 38 6.88 0.54 1.26
C LYS A 38 7.20 -0.95 1.45
N GLY A 39 6.62 -1.60 2.45
CA GLY A 39 6.74 -3.03 2.68
C GLY A 39 6.18 -3.83 1.51
N ARG A 40 5.01 -3.41 1.01
CA ARG A 40 4.33 -4.07 -0.10
C ARG A 40 4.86 -3.71 -1.48
N TRP A 41 5.20 -2.45 -1.72
CA TRP A 41 5.66 -1.97 -3.02
C TRP A 41 7.15 -1.69 -2.97
N SER A 42 7.97 -2.68 -3.37
CA SER A 42 9.44 -2.51 -3.42
C SER A 42 9.90 -1.34 -4.30
N SER A 43 9.08 -0.95 -5.29
CA SER A 43 9.29 0.27 -6.10
C SER A 43 9.32 1.56 -5.28
N LEU A 44 8.62 1.62 -4.14
CA LEU A 44 8.63 2.75 -3.21
C LEU A 44 9.81 2.71 -2.23
N ARG A 45 10.41 1.53 -1.99
CA ARG A 45 11.57 1.36 -1.11
C ARG A 45 12.84 1.90 -1.75
N GLU A 46 12.97 1.76 -3.06
CA GLU A 46 14.12 2.21 -3.84
C GLU A 46 13.93 3.60 -4.46
N LEU A 47 12.85 4.31 -4.07
CA LEU A 47 12.54 5.65 -4.54
C LEU A 47 13.53 6.69 -3.99
N ARG A 48 14.75 6.69 -4.54
CA ARG A 48 15.81 7.68 -4.28
C ARG A 48 15.63 8.91 -5.17
N VAL A 49 14.45 9.53 -5.11
CA VAL A 49 14.14 10.63 -6.02
C VAL A 49 14.71 11.94 -5.45
N GLN A 50 15.64 12.54 -6.20
CA GLN A 50 15.98 13.94 -6.02
C GLN A 50 14.89 14.79 -6.67
N ILE A 51 13.97 15.33 -5.87
CA ILE A 51 12.95 16.27 -6.35
C ILE A 51 13.66 17.59 -6.67
N ARG A 52 13.95 17.84 -7.95
CA ARG A 52 14.64 19.06 -8.40
C ARG A 52 13.69 20.05 -9.05
N LYS A 53 12.56 19.58 -9.59
CA LYS A 53 11.55 20.39 -10.27
C LYS A 53 10.14 20.02 -9.82
N SER A 54 9.18 20.93 -10.00
CA SER A 54 7.76 20.70 -9.70
C SER A 54 7.15 19.55 -10.53
N GLU A 55 7.63 19.34 -11.75
CA GLU A 55 7.21 18.22 -12.61
C GLU A 55 7.61 16.86 -12.03
N ASP A 56 8.81 16.76 -11.45
CA ASP A 56 9.25 15.54 -10.77
C ASP A 56 8.33 15.22 -9.60
N MET A 57 7.98 16.25 -8.80
CA MET A 57 7.05 16.09 -7.68
C MET A 57 5.68 15.56 -8.16
N ASN A 58 5.13 16.10 -9.24
CA ASN A 58 3.85 15.62 -9.78
C ASN A 58 3.94 14.17 -10.26
N ARG A 59 5.04 13.78 -10.92
CA ARG A 59 5.27 12.39 -11.34
C ARG A 59 5.31 11.44 -10.14
N GLU A 60 6.01 11.81 -9.07
CA GLU A 60 6.07 11.00 -7.85
C GLU A 60 4.71 10.91 -7.14
N LEU A 61 3.93 12.00 -7.11
CA LEU A 61 2.58 12.00 -6.55
C LEU A 61 1.63 11.10 -7.35
N LEU A 62 1.74 11.09 -8.68
CA LEU A 62 0.99 10.18 -9.54
C LEU A 62 1.38 8.72 -9.29
N TRP A 63 2.68 8.44 -9.13
CA TRP A 63 3.18 7.10 -8.82
C TRP A 63 2.67 6.60 -7.46
N LEU A 64 2.77 7.43 -6.42
CA LEU A 64 2.21 7.14 -5.09
C LEU A 64 0.70 6.89 -5.17
N SER A 65 -0.03 7.72 -5.92
CA SER A 65 -1.47 7.56 -6.12
C SER A 65 -1.81 6.24 -6.81
N ALA A 66 -1.03 5.84 -7.81
CA ALA A 66 -1.17 4.53 -8.47
C ALA A 66 -0.94 3.37 -7.48
N CYS A 67 0.10 3.45 -6.62
CA CYS A 67 0.33 2.45 -5.57
C CYS A 67 -0.83 2.36 -4.57
N VAL A 68 -1.46 3.47 -4.20
CA VAL A 68 -2.63 3.48 -3.30
C VAL A 68 -3.84 2.84 -3.97
N VAL A 69 -4.13 3.20 -5.22
CA VAL A 69 -5.24 2.60 -5.99
C VAL A 69 -5.03 1.09 -6.14
N LEU A 70 -3.82 0.66 -6.48
CA LEU A 70 -3.47 -0.75 -6.57
C LEU A 70 -3.63 -1.45 -5.22
N HIS A 71 -3.19 -0.84 -4.13
CA HIS A 71 -3.35 -1.40 -2.79
C HIS A 71 -4.83 -1.63 -2.46
N ASN A 72 -5.68 -0.64 -2.72
CA ASN A 72 -7.13 -0.76 -2.52
C ASN A 72 -7.76 -1.83 -3.40
N MET A 73 -7.36 -1.93 -4.68
CA MET A 73 -7.84 -2.97 -5.57
C MET A 73 -7.48 -4.36 -5.04
N VAL A 74 -6.23 -4.56 -4.65
CA VAL A 74 -5.74 -5.85 -4.19
C VAL A 74 -6.41 -6.24 -2.85
N LEU A 75 -6.65 -5.28 -1.94
CA LEU A 75 -7.49 -5.49 -0.75
C LEU A 75 -8.93 -5.90 -1.10
N LEU A 76 -9.56 -5.27 -2.09
CA LEU A 76 -10.90 -5.65 -2.57
C LEU A 76 -10.94 -7.05 -3.18
N PHE A 77 -9.81 -7.53 -3.70
CA PHE A 77 -9.67 -8.91 -4.16
C PHE A 77 -9.34 -9.89 -3.01
N GLY A 78 -9.39 -9.44 -1.75
CA GLY A 78 -9.21 -10.29 -0.57
C GLY A 78 -7.78 -10.78 -0.43
N ASP A 79 -6.82 -9.91 -0.75
CA ASP A 79 -5.44 -10.17 -0.39
C ASP A 79 -5.22 -9.95 1.10
N ASP A 80 -4.75 -11.00 1.75
CA ASP A 80 -4.40 -11.04 3.17
C ASP A 80 -2.90 -10.80 3.32
N TRP A 81 -2.39 -9.77 2.63
CA TRP A 81 -0.98 -9.38 2.76
C TRP A 81 -0.71 -9.13 4.24
N PRO A 82 0.23 -9.86 4.86
CA PRO A 82 0.53 -9.66 6.26
C PRO A 82 0.97 -8.21 6.41
N SER A 83 0.21 -7.40 7.16
CA SER A 83 0.78 -6.17 7.67
C SER A 83 2.04 -6.57 8.43
N ASP A 84 3.13 -5.83 8.27
CA ASP A 84 4.51 -6.16 8.69
C ASP A 84 4.73 -6.54 10.19
N ASP A 85 3.68 -6.83 10.96
CA ASP A 85 3.75 -7.50 12.26
C ASP A 85 4.04 -9.01 12.18
N GLU A 86 3.89 -9.65 11.01
CA GLU A 86 4.12 -11.11 10.90
C GLU A 86 4.89 -11.45 9.61
N SER A 87 6.18 -11.14 9.58
CA SER A 87 7.11 -11.83 8.67
C SER A 87 7.45 -13.19 9.27
N SER A 88 6.50 -14.13 9.24
CA SER A 88 6.79 -15.55 9.47
C SER A 88 6.90 -16.22 8.11
N ASP A 89 8.14 -16.54 7.73
CA ASP A 89 8.44 -17.43 6.61
C ASP A 89 7.73 -18.77 6.86
N SER A 90 6.64 -19.01 6.12
CA SER A 90 6.02 -20.32 6.07
C SER A 90 5.66 -20.61 4.63
N ASP A 91 6.60 -21.29 3.97
CA ASP A 91 6.36 -22.01 2.73
C ASP A 91 5.25 -23.05 3.00
N SER A 92 4.05 -22.76 2.53
CA SER A 92 2.92 -23.69 2.57
C SER A 92 2.65 -24.16 1.15
N ASP A 93 3.12 -25.37 0.87
CA ASP A 93 2.83 -26.14 -0.34
C ASP A 93 1.31 -26.36 -0.47
N GLY A 94 0.73 -25.85 -1.57
CA GLY A 94 -0.70 -25.87 -1.83
C GLY A 94 -1.01 -26.09 -3.31
N GLU A 95 -1.27 -27.36 -3.62
CA GLU A 95 -1.86 -28.02 -4.79
C GLU A 95 -1.99 -27.32 -6.15
N GLU A 96 -1.47 -28.03 -7.16
CA GLU A 96 -1.52 -27.72 -8.58
C GLU A 96 -2.95 -27.72 -9.13
N SER A 97 -3.37 -26.57 -9.63
CA SER A 97 -4.44 -26.47 -10.61
C SER A 97 -3.83 -26.07 -11.94
N ASP A 98 -3.91 -27.00 -12.91
CA ASP A 98 -3.49 -26.87 -14.29
C ASP A 98 -4.26 -25.74 -15.01
N SER A 99 -3.73 -24.53 -14.88
CA SER A 99 -3.94 -23.48 -15.85
C SER A 99 -2.54 -23.06 -16.27
N GLY A 100 -2.23 -23.10 -17.57
CA GLY A 100 -0.93 -22.80 -18.17
C GLY A 100 -0.46 -21.35 -18.00
N ASP A 101 -0.52 -20.85 -16.77
CA ASP A 101 -0.12 -19.52 -16.31
C ASP A 101 1.14 -19.74 -15.45
N GLU A 102 2.30 -19.71 -16.10
CA GLU A 102 3.64 -19.85 -15.49
C GLU A 102 4.01 -18.65 -14.59
N ASP A 103 3.08 -18.07 -13.83
CA ASP A 103 3.44 -17.06 -12.83
C ASP A 103 3.98 -17.78 -11.58
N PRO A 104 5.28 -17.70 -11.24
CA PRO A 104 5.84 -18.41 -10.10
C PRO A 104 5.24 -17.94 -8.76
N TYR A 105 4.56 -16.80 -8.73
CA TYR A 105 3.93 -16.28 -7.53
C TYR A 105 2.45 -16.70 -7.46
N THR A 106 2.15 -17.70 -6.60
CA THR A 106 0.79 -18.22 -6.33
C THR A 106 -0.20 -17.12 -5.95
N PHE A 107 0.27 -16.11 -5.22
CA PHE A 107 -0.47 -14.90 -4.89
C PHE A 107 -1.00 -14.18 -6.13
N ARG A 108 -0.14 -13.94 -7.14
CA ARG A 108 -0.51 -13.24 -8.36
C ARG A 108 -1.53 -14.04 -9.15
N ARG A 109 -1.39 -15.36 -9.20
CA ARG A 109 -2.40 -16.24 -9.82
C ARG A 109 -3.77 -16.10 -9.16
N ARG A 110 -3.83 -16.13 -7.81
CA ARG A 110 -5.09 -15.99 -7.06
C ARG A 110 -5.79 -14.65 -7.34
N ILE A 111 -5.04 -13.55 -7.29
CA ILE A 111 -5.57 -12.21 -7.58
C ILE A 111 -6.00 -12.11 -9.04
N LYS A 112 -5.19 -12.60 -9.97
CA LYS A 112 -5.50 -12.62 -11.41
C LYS A 112 -6.78 -13.41 -11.70
N ALA A 113 -6.91 -14.61 -11.15
CA ALA A 113 -8.09 -15.44 -11.29
C ALA A 113 -9.36 -14.74 -10.77
N LYS A 114 -9.29 -14.10 -9.59
CA LYS A 114 -10.41 -13.38 -9.00
C LYS A 114 -10.76 -12.10 -9.76
N ALA A 115 -9.76 -11.37 -10.26
CA ALA A 115 -9.95 -10.19 -11.10
C ALA A 115 -10.64 -10.57 -12.44
N ILE A 116 -10.20 -11.66 -13.08
CA ILE A 116 -10.83 -12.19 -14.30
C ILE A 116 -12.27 -12.62 -14.03
N ALA A 117 -12.51 -13.37 -12.95
CA ALA A 117 -13.87 -13.79 -12.57
C ALA A 117 -14.80 -12.58 -12.37
N ARG A 118 -14.34 -11.56 -11.65
CA ARG A 118 -15.10 -10.31 -11.43
C ARG A 118 -15.32 -9.52 -12.71
N GLY A 119 -14.33 -9.48 -13.61
CA GLY A 119 -14.43 -8.82 -14.91
C GLY A 119 -15.39 -9.51 -15.88
N ARG A 120 -15.62 -10.82 -15.73
CA ARG A 120 -16.56 -11.63 -16.53
C ARG A 120 -17.99 -11.66 -15.96
N ALA A 121 -18.19 -11.22 -14.71
CA ALA A 121 -19.50 -11.14 -14.08
C ALA A 121 -20.47 -10.22 -14.87
N PRO A 122 -21.80 -10.35 -14.68
CA PRO A 122 -22.78 -9.48 -15.35
C PRO A 122 -22.48 -8.00 -15.07
N GLY A 123 -22.31 -7.20 -16.14
CA GLY A 123 -21.90 -5.79 -16.05
C GLY A 123 -20.38 -5.54 -16.00
N GLY A 124 -19.56 -6.59 -16.04
CA GLY A 124 -18.11 -6.50 -16.05
C GLY A 124 -17.51 -6.13 -17.42
N ILE A 125 -16.38 -5.43 -17.39
CA ILE A 125 -15.73 -4.83 -18.57
C ILE A 125 -15.21 -5.87 -19.58
N LEU A 126 -14.97 -7.12 -19.14
CA LEU A 126 -14.46 -8.21 -19.98
C LEU A 126 -15.58 -9.00 -20.67
N ARG A 127 -16.85 -8.67 -20.39
CA ARG A 127 -18.00 -9.35 -21.01
C ARG A 127 -18.28 -8.84 -22.44
N SER A 128 -17.75 -7.67 -22.81
CA SER A 128 -17.93 -7.06 -24.13
C SER A 128 -16.93 -7.63 -25.14
N ARG A 129 -17.20 -8.82 -25.66
CA ARG A 129 -16.77 -9.35 -26.98
C ARG A 129 -17.26 -10.79 -27.12
N SER A 130 -18.52 -10.94 -27.52
CA SER A 130 -19.03 -12.12 -28.20
C SER A 130 -19.99 -11.67 -29.29
#